data_AF-T1GAW6-F1
#
_entry.id   AF-T1GAW6-F1
#
_cell.length_a   1.000
_cell.length_b   1.000
_cell.length_c   1.000
_cell.angle_alpha   90.00
_cell.angle_beta   90.00
_cell.angle_gamma   90.00
#
_symmetry.space_group_name_H-M   'P 1'
#
loop_
_entity.id
_entity.type
_entity.pdbx_description
1 polymer ?
#
loop_
_entity_poly.entity_id
_entity_poly.type
_entity_poly.pdbx_seq_one_letter_code
_entity_poly.pdbx_strand_id
1 'polypeptide(L)' 'MLFRKTLSAIRQFSTESSSKTLGIIGVPFHKGQPRGGVEHGPKCLRDSGLLEALEECPLSVNLNLP' A
#
# COMPACT_ATOMS: atom_id res chain seq x y z
N MET A 1 -32.25 -38.11 8.27
CA MET A 1 -31.73 -37.07 7.35
C MET A 1 -31.04 -35.98 8.16
N LEU A 2 -29.77 -36.17 8.50
CA LEU A 2 -28.96 -35.21 9.29
C LEU A 2 -27.70 -34.83 8.50
N PHE A 3 -27.82 -33.93 7.53
CA PHE A 3 -26.65 -33.33 6.88
C PHE A 3 -27.09 -32.00 6.29
N ARG A 4 -26.79 -30.88 6.98
CA ARG A 4 -26.75 -29.50 6.39
C ARG A 4 -26.47 -28.34 7.34
N LYS A 5 -26.18 -28.54 8.63
CA LYS A 5 -25.95 -27.43 9.59
C LYS A 5 -24.48 -27.13 9.92
N THR A 6 -23.52 -27.44 9.05
CA THR A 6 -22.08 -27.22 9.31
C THR A 6 -21.35 -26.38 8.27
N LEU A 7 -22.06 -25.55 7.48
CA LEU A 7 -21.41 -24.64 6.51
C LEU A 7 -21.42 -23.17 6.93
N SER A 8 -22.04 -22.81 8.05
CA SER A 8 -22.04 -21.42 8.54
C SER A 8 -20.76 -21.05 9.31
N ALA A 9 -19.93 -22.02 9.70
CA ALA A 9 -18.76 -21.80 10.55
C ALA A 9 -17.45 -21.48 9.80
N ILE A 10 -17.44 -21.58 8.46
CA ILE A 10 -16.22 -21.39 7.65
C ILE A 10 -16.16 -19.99 6.99
N ARG A 11 -17.25 -19.20 7.07
CA ARG A 11 -17.30 -17.82 6.53
C ARG A 11 -16.91 -16.74 7.54
N GLN A 12 -16.17 -17.10 8.59
CA GLN A 12 -15.67 -16.15 9.57
C GLN A 12 -14.13 -16.14 9.57
N PHE A 13 -13.51 -16.26 8.38
CA PHE A 13 -12.14 -15.76 8.24
C PHE A 13 -12.26 -14.24 8.30
N SER A 14 -12.22 -13.75 9.53
CA SER A 14 -12.25 -12.35 9.89
C SER A 14 -11.25 -11.60 9.02
N THR A 15 -11.76 -10.90 8.01
CA THR A 15 -11.09 -9.71 7.51
C THR A 15 -11.13 -8.73 8.67
N GLU A 16 -10.15 -8.81 9.57
CA GLU A 16 -9.85 -7.69 10.44
C GLU A 16 -9.45 -6.53 9.53
N SER A 17 -10.44 -5.69 9.21
CA SER A 17 -10.29 -4.40 8.56
C SER A 17 -9.69 -3.41 9.56
N SER A 18 -8.56 -3.76 10.18
CA SER A 18 -7.69 -2.76 10.78
C SER A 18 -7.26 -1.86 9.63
N SER A 19 -7.70 -0.61 9.63
CA SER A 19 -7.29 0.37 8.63
C SER A 19 -5.78 0.51 8.70
N LYS A 20 -5.06 -0.19 7.83
CA LYS A 20 -3.60 -0.14 7.77
C LYS A 20 -3.22 1.17 7.09
N THR A 21 -2.93 2.19 7.89
CA THR A 21 -2.42 3.47 7.36
C THR A 21 -1.00 3.28 6.83
N LEU A 22 -0.76 3.64 5.57
CA LEU A 22 0.55 3.59 4.92
C LEU A 22 0.99 5.01 4.56
N GLY A 23 2.14 5.44 5.12
CA GLY A 23 2.76 6.72 4.78
C GLY A 23 3.95 6.52 3.83
N ILE A 24 4.08 7.40 2.84
CA ILE A 24 5.18 7.36 1.86
C ILE A 24 6.14 8.51 2.13
N ILE A 25 7.35 8.19 2.57
CA ILE A 25 8.42 9.17 2.77
C ILE A 25 9.37 9.13 1.58
N GLY A 26 9.43 10.23 0.84
CA GLY A 26 10.43 10.42 -0.21
C GLY A 26 11.69 11.03 0.36
N VAL A 27 12.83 10.32 0.26
CA VAL A 27 14.12 10.85 0.69
C VAL A 27 14.97 11.15 -0.55
N PRO A 28 15.15 12.43 -0.93
CA PRO A 28 15.95 12.81 -2.09
C PRO A 28 17.44 12.72 -1.73
N PHE A 29 18.03 11.56 -1.95
CA PHE A 29 19.46 11.36 -1.72
C PHE A 29 20.28 12.08 -2.78
N HIS A 30 21.19 12.94 -2.32
CA HIS A 30 22.25 13.51 -3.12
C HIS A 30 23.56 13.40 -2.32
N LYS A 31 24.72 13.40 -2.99
CA LYS A 31 26.09 13.30 -2.40
C LYS A 31 26.64 11.90 -2.05
N GLY A 32 25.89 10.81 -2.25
CA GLY A 32 26.43 9.45 -2.11
C GLY A 32 27.24 8.97 -3.32
N GLN A 33 27.14 9.67 -4.45
CA GLN A 33 27.79 9.34 -5.70
C GLN A 33 28.04 10.61 -6.53
N PRO A 34 29.00 10.61 -7.47
CA PRO A 34 29.34 11.79 -8.28
C PRO A 34 28.28 12.15 -9.33
N ARG A 35 27.37 11.21 -9.66
CA ARG A 35 26.30 11.43 -10.64
C ARG A 35 25.01 11.88 -9.94
N GLY A 36 24.45 12.99 -10.40
CA GLY A 36 23.10 13.41 -10.02
C GLY A 36 22.01 12.52 -10.63
N GLY A 37 20.76 12.82 -10.28
CA GLY A 37 19.55 12.16 -10.77
C GLY A 37 18.82 11.30 -9.74
N VAL A 38 19.51 10.76 -8.73
CA VAL A 38 18.87 9.93 -7.68
C VAL A 38 17.97 10.77 -6.79
N GLU A 39 18.31 12.03 -6.59
CA GLU A 39 17.50 13.01 -5.86
C GLU A 39 16.10 13.18 -6.46
N HIS A 40 15.94 12.92 -7.76
CA HIS A 40 14.67 13.01 -8.46
C HIS A 40 13.83 11.73 -8.33
N GLY A 41 14.43 10.61 -7.90
CA GLY A 41 13.76 9.31 -7.78
C GLY A 41 12.41 9.37 -7.06
N PRO A 42 12.31 9.95 -5.85
CA PRO A 42 11.03 10.06 -5.15
C PRO A 42 9.95 10.85 -5.90
N LYS A 43 10.34 11.82 -6.73
CA LYS A 43 9.41 12.58 -7.55
C LYS A 43 9.00 11.77 -8.78
N CYS A 44 9.96 11.23 -9.52
CA CYS A 44 9.71 10.41 -10.69
C CYS A 44 8.82 9.20 -10.39
N LEU A 45 9.00 8.56 -9.22
CA LEU A 45 8.14 7.47 -8.78
C LEU A 45 6.68 7.91 -8.59
N ARG A 46 6.44 9.05 -7.93
CA ARG A 46 5.08 9.59 -7.79
C ARG A 46 4.48 9.96 -9.14
N ASP A 47 5.23 10.69 -9.96
CA ASP A 47 4.81 11.13 -11.29
C ASP A 47 4.56 9.94 -12.25
N SER A 48 5.19 8.79 -12.00
CA SER A 48 5.02 7.56 -12.80
C SER A 48 3.75 6.75 -12.48
N GLY A 49 2.95 7.18 -11.51
CA GLY A 49 1.71 6.50 -11.16
C GLY A 49 1.80 5.58 -9.93
N LEU A 50 2.76 5.82 -9.02
CA LEU A 50 2.94 4.98 -7.83
C LEU A 50 1.71 5.01 -6.91
N LEU A 51 1.02 6.15 -6.80
CA LEU A 51 -0.13 6.28 -5.88
C LEU A 51 -1.33 5.49 -6.41
N GLU A 52 -1.56 5.60 -7.72
CA GLU A 52 -2.57 4.88 -8.48
C GLU A 52 -2.35 3.37 -8.40
N ALA A 53 -1.10 2.92 -8.58
CA ALA A 53 -0.73 1.53 -8.41
C ALA A 53 -0.92 1.01 -6.96
N LEU A 54 -0.78 1.88 -5.96
CA LEU A 54 -1.03 1.54 -4.56
C LEU A 54 -2.53 1.52 -4.24
N GLU A 55 -3.35 2.36 -4.88
CA GLU A 55 -4.82 2.36 -4.74
C GLU A 55 -5.46 1.09 -5.30
N GLU A 56 -4.93 0.56 -6.41
CA GLU A 56 -5.35 -0.73 -6.98
C GLU A 56 -4.83 -1.94 -6.16
N CYS A 57 -3.89 -1.69 -5.25
CA CYS A 57 -3.39 -2.72 -4.36
C CYS A 57 -4.46 -3.03 -3.29
N PRO A 58 -4.69 -4.29 -2.90
CA PRO A 58 -5.61 -4.65 -1.82
C PRO A 58 -5.20 -4.13 -0.42
N LEU A 59 -4.16 -3.29 -0.36
CA LEU A 59 -3.74 -2.53 0.81
C LEU A 59 -4.44 -1.17 0.77
N SER A 60 -5.37 -0.93 1.69
CA SER A 60 -6.11 0.32 1.80
C SER A 60 -5.17 1.52 2.07
N VAL A 61 -4.94 2.36 1.06
CA VAL A 61 -4.11 3.57 1.13
C VAL A 61 -4.92 4.80 1.50
N ASN A 62 -4.38 5.65 2.39
CA ASN A 62 -4.93 6.97 2.68
C ASN A 62 -3.85 8.02 2.38
N LEU A 63 -4.10 8.84 1.35
CA LEU A 63 -3.10 9.75 0.76
C LEU A 63 -2.98 11.11 1.47
N ASN A 64 -3.65 11.32 2.60
CA ASN A 64 -3.61 12.59 3.34
C ASN A 64 -2.81 12.45 4.64
N LEU A 65 -1.55 12.91 4.62
CA LEU A 65 -0.90 13.44 5.81
C LEU A 65 -0.41 14.87 5.52
N PRO A 66 -0.45 15.77 6.53
CA PRO A 66 -0.07 17.18 6.40
C PRO A 66 1.40 17.40 6.03
#